data_AF-A0A3M0BND8-F1
#
_entry.id   AF-A0A3M0BND8-F1
#
_cell.length_a   1.000
_cell.length_b   1.000
_cell.length_c   1.000
_cell.angle_alpha   90.00
_cell.angle_beta   90.00
_cell.angle_gamma   90.00
#
_symmetry.space_group_name_H-M   'P 1'
#
loop_
_entity.id
_entity.type
_entity.pdbx_description
1 polymer ?
#
loop_
_entity_poly.entity_id
_entity_poly.type
_entity_poly.pdbx_seq_one_letter_code
_entity_poly.pdbx_strand_id
1 'polypeptide(L)'
;MTKEEKLHLEDFVARVFTFAFELGTQLDELHKELRKMRFETKDKDLEAALINLEHAFFMNAQSINILKEQARNAIIPTRKAPRK
;
A
#
# COMPACT_ATOMS: atom_id res chain seq x y z
N MET A 1 23.25 16.37 -3.59
CA MET A 1 23.09 14.92 -3.45
C MET A 1 24.29 14.24 -4.13
N THR A 2 25.02 13.42 -3.40
CA THR A 2 26.14 12.62 -3.92
C THR A 2 25.61 11.46 -4.76
N LYS A 3 26.49 10.81 -5.54
CA LYS A 3 26.13 9.59 -6.29
C LYS A 3 25.71 8.45 -5.33
N GLU A 4 26.36 8.38 -4.18
CA GLU A 4 26.07 7.38 -3.14
C GLU A 4 24.70 7.61 -2.50
N GLU A 5 24.36 8.86 -2.14
CA GLU A 5 23.03 9.22 -1.64
C GLU A 5 21.92 8.90 -2.64
N LYS A 6 22.18 9.11 -3.94
CA LYS A 6 21.23 8.76 -5.01
C LYS A 6 20.98 7.26 -5.09
N LEU A 7 22.05 6.45 -5.13
CA LEU A 7 21.94 5.00 -5.21
C LEU A 7 21.26 4.43 -3.96
N HIS A 8 21.59 4.97 -2.79
CA HIS A 8 20.95 4.57 -1.54
C HIS A 8 19.45 4.87 -1.55
N LEU A 9 19.04 6.05 -2.03
CA LEU A 9 17.62 6.40 -2.16
C LEU A 9 16.90 5.49 -3.17
N GLU A 10 17.52 5.18 -4.31
CA GLU A 10 16.93 4.29 -5.32
C GLU A 10 16.74 2.86 -4.78
N ASP A 11 17.72 2.32 -4.05
CA ASP A 11 17.60 1.03 -3.36
C ASP A 11 16.49 1.05 -2.29
N PHE A 12 16.47 2.10 -1.47
CA PHE A 12 15.45 2.27 -0.45
C PHE A 12 14.04 2.30 -1.05
N VAL A 13 13.85 3.07 -2.12
CA VAL A 13 12.55 3.16 -2.82
C VAL A 13 12.16 1.82 -3.44
N ALA A 14 13.10 1.08 -4.04
CA ALA A 14 12.82 -0.26 -4.56
C ALA A 14 12.31 -1.20 -3.46
N ARG A 15 12.95 -1.20 -2.28
CA ARG A 15 12.52 -1.98 -1.13
C ARG A 15 11.12 -1.59 -0.64
N VAL A 16 10.82 -0.28 -0.57
CA VAL A 16 9.48 0.20 -0.20
C VAL A 16 8.42 -0.28 -1.20
N PHE A 17 8.74 -0.27 -2.50
CA PHE A 17 7.84 -0.80 -3.54
C PHE A 17 7.56 -2.29 -3.38
N THR A 18 8.60 -3.10 -3.17
CA THR A 18 8.48 -4.54 -2.95
C THR A 18 7.61 -4.81 -1.72
N PHE A 19 7.91 -4.14 -0.60
CA PHE A 19 7.13 -4.28 0.62
C PHE A 19 5.66 -3.88 0.43
N ALA A 20 5.39 -2.74 -0.21
CA ALA A 20 4.02 -2.27 -0.47
C ALA A 20 3.24 -3.21 -1.41
N PHE A 21 3.93 -3.87 -2.34
CA PHE A 21 3.32 -4.87 -3.22
C PHE A 21 2.94 -6.14 -2.45
N GLU A 22 3.88 -6.71 -1.68
CA GLU A 22 3.65 -7.91 -0.86
C GLU A 22 2.53 -7.68 0.16
N LEU A 23 2.57 -6.54 0.86
CA LEU A 23 1.52 -6.16 1.81
C LEU A 23 0.17 -6.01 1.13
N GLY A 24 0.13 -5.39 -0.05
CA GLY A 24 -1.09 -5.23 -0.83
C GLY A 24 -1.69 -6.57 -1.28
N THR A 25 -0.86 -7.52 -1.69
CA THR A 25 -1.30 -8.87 -2.06
C THR A 25 -1.87 -9.63 -0.87
N GLN A 26 -1.18 -9.63 0.27
CA GLN A 26 -1.66 -10.29 1.48
C GLN A 26 -2.97 -9.67 2.00
N LEU A 27 -3.07 -8.35 1.93
CA LEU A 27 -4.27 -7.62 2.31
C LEU A 27 -5.47 -7.98 1.40
N ASP A 28 -5.25 -8.15 0.09
CA ASP A 28 -6.31 -8.53 -0.86
C ASP A 28 -6.83 -9.95 -0.59
N GLU A 29 -5.96 -10.91 -0.29
CA GLU A 29 -6.38 -12.28 0.06
C GLU A 29 -7.23 -12.30 1.34
N LEU A 30 -6.78 -11.64 2.40
CA LEU A 30 -7.56 -11.51 3.64
C LEU A 30 -8.89 -10.77 3.42
N HIS A 31 -8.92 -9.77 2.54
CA HIS A 31 -10.16 -9.06 2.20
C HIS A 31 -11.16 -9.95 1.45
N LYS A 32 -10.70 -10.87 0.60
CA LYS A 32 -11.56 -11.87 -0.07
C LYS A 32 -12.19 -12.81 0.95
N GLU A 33 -11.41 -13.32 1.90
CA GLU A 33 -11.90 -14.16 2.99
C GLU A 33 -12.93 -13.42 3.86
N LEU A 34 -12.64 -12.15 4.20
CA LEU A 34 -13.55 -11.29 4.94
C LEU A 34 -14.90 -11.11 4.23
N ARG A 35 -14.86 -10.78 2.93
CA ARG A 35 -16.06 -10.64 2.11
C ARG A 35 -16.88 -11.92 2.06
N LYS A 36 -16.21 -13.07 1.92
CA LYS A 36 -16.88 -14.37 1.95
C LYS A 36 -17.62 -14.59 3.26
N MET A 37 -16.97 -14.34 4.40
CA MET A 37 -17.62 -14.43 5.72
C MET A 37 -18.85 -13.52 5.82
N ARG A 38 -18.77 -12.28 5.29
CA ARG A 38 -19.89 -11.34 5.29
C ARG A 38 -21.08 -11.82 4.45
N PHE A 39 -20.82 -12.43 3.29
CA PHE A 39 -21.89 -12.94 2.43
C PHE A 39 -22.52 -14.25 2.93
N GLU A 40 -21.79 -15.03 3.72
CA GLU A 40 -22.26 -16.31 4.26
C GLU A 40 -23.02 -16.17 5.58
N THR A 41 -22.76 -15.10 6.35
CA THR A 41 -23.45 -14.89 7.63
C THR A 41 -24.92 -14.48 7.45
N LYS A 42 -25.77 -15.00 8.34
CA LYS A 42 -27.17 -14.55 8.52
C LYS A 42 -27.34 -13.70 9.77
N ASP A 43 -26.32 -13.65 10.62
CA ASP A 43 -26.28 -12.84 11.84
C ASP A 43 -26.02 -11.38 11.45
N LYS A 44 -26.95 -10.50 11.82
CA LYS A 44 -26.94 -9.07 11.48
C LYS A 44 -25.88 -8.29 12.23
N ASP A 45 -25.57 -8.69 13.47
CA ASP A 45 -24.55 -8.03 14.27
C ASP A 45 -23.17 -8.39 13.75
N LEU A 46 -22.96 -9.65 13.38
CA LEU A 46 -21.74 -10.08 12.71
C LEU A 46 -21.58 -9.41 11.33
N GLU A 47 -22.65 -9.35 10.52
CA GLU A 47 -22.62 -8.67 9.22
C GLU A 47 -22.16 -7.20 9.37
N ALA A 48 -22.73 -6.47 10.34
CA ALA A 48 -22.35 -5.09 10.62
C ALA A 48 -20.88 -4.96 11.07
N ALA A 49 -20.40 -5.86 11.92
CA ALA A 49 -18.99 -5.89 12.33
C ALA A 49 -18.04 -6.14 11.14
N LEU A 50 -18.40 -7.06 10.25
CA LEU A 50 -17.60 -7.37 9.05
C LEU A 50 -17.59 -6.21 8.05
N ILE A 51 -18.69 -5.45 7.90
CA ILE A 51 -18.72 -4.22 7.08
C ILE A 51 -17.71 -3.18 7.62
N ASN A 52 -17.67 -2.98 8.94
CA ASN A 52 -16.71 -2.06 9.55
C ASN A 52 -15.27 -2.50 9.32
N LEU A 53 -15.01 -3.81 9.39
CA LEU A 53 -13.69 -4.36 9.08
C LEU A 53 -13.35 -4.20 7.59
N GLU A 54 -14.30 -4.44 6.67
CA GLU A 54 -14.09 -4.21 5.23
C GLU A 54 -13.68 -2.76 4.93
N HIS A 55 -14.27 -1.80 5.63
CA HIS A 55 -13.87 -0.40 5.51
C HIS A 55 -12.41 -0.18 5.94
N ALA A 56 -11.97 -0.80 7.04
CA ALA A 56 -10.57 -0.74 7.45
C ALA A 56 -9.61 -1.34 6.40
N PHE A 57 -9.99 -2.45 5.77
CA PHE A 57 -9.23 -3.04 4.65
C PHE A 57 -9.11 -2.06 3.47
N PHE A 58 -10.21 -1.40 3.10
CA PHE A 58 -10.21 -0.39 2.04
C PHE A 58 -9.27 0.78 2.35
N MET A 59 -9.31 1.32 3.58
CA MET A 59 -8.42 2.41 3.99
C MET A 59 -6.93 2.01 3.98
N ASN A 60 -6.62 0.76 4.32
CA ASN A 60 -5.26 0.24 4.24
C ASN A 60 -4.81 0.10 2.77
N ALA A 61 -5.66 -0.42 1.88
CA ALA A 61 -5.36 -0.49 0.46
C ALA A 61 -5.08 0.90 -0.15
N GLN A 62 -5.87 1.92 0.24
CA GLN A 62 -5.62 3.30 -0.14
C GLN A 62 -4.27 3.82 0.38
N SER A 63 -3.96 3.56 1.65
CA SER A 63 -2.70 3.97 2.27
C SER A 63 -1.48 3.34 1.59
N ILE A 64 -1.56 2.07 1.20
CA ILE A 64 -0.53 1.36 0.43
C ILE A 64 -0.33 2.04 -0.95
N ASN A 65 -1.41 2.44 -1.61
CA ASN A 65 -1.32 3.16 -2.89
C ASN A 65 -0.65 4.53 -2.72
N ILE A 66 -0.99 5.27 -1.66
CA ILE A 66 -0.33 6.54 -1.33
C ILE A 66 1.16 6.30 -1.06
N LEU A 67 1.53 5.28 -0.30
CA LEU A 67 2.93 4.94 -0.01
C LEU A 67 3.72 4.69 -1.31
N LYS A 68 3.18 3.88 -2.23
CA LYS A 68 3.79 3.63 -3.54
C LYS A 68 3.99 4.94 -4.31
N GLU A 69 2.98 5.81 -4.32
CA GLU A 69 3.07 7.09 -5.03
C GLU A 69 4.12 8.02 -4.40
N GLN A 70 4.15 8.14 -3.08
CA GLN A 70 5.16 8.96 -2.39
C GLN A 70 6.58 8.40 -2.57
N ALA A 71 6.74 7.08 -2.60
CA ALA A 71 8.03 6.44 -2.91
C ALA A 71 8.51 6.78 -4.34
N ARG A 72 7.60 6.79 -5.33
CA ARG A 72 7.89 7.30 -6.69
C ARG A 72 8.24 8.78 -6.69
N ASN A 73 7.54 9.59 -5.91
CA ASN A 73 7.80 11.03 -5.89
C ASN A 73 9.16 11.36 -5.27
N ALA A 74 9.66 10.54 -4.35
CA ALA A 74 10.97 10.71 -3.73
C ALA A 74 12.14 10.64 -4.75
N ILE A 75 11.99 9.91 -5.86
CA ILE A 75 13.02 9.83 -6.91
C ILE A 75 12.89 10.92 -7.99
N ILE A 76 11.82 11.72 -8.00
CA ILE A 76 11.65 12.80 -9.00
C ILE A 76 12.75 13.88 -8.87
N PRO A 77 13.08 14.38 -7.67
CA PRO A 77 14.17 15.35 -7.49
C PRO A 77 15.53 14.84 -7.96
N THR A 78 15.77 13.52 -7.94
CA THR A 78 17.04 12.91 -8.36
C THR A 78 17.18 12.74 -9.87
N ARG A 79 16.08 12.94 -10.61
CA ARG A 79 16.00 12.88 -12.08
C ARG A 79 16.03 14.26 -12.74
N LYS A 80 15.80 15.35 -12.00
CA LYS A 80 15.97 16.72 -12.52
C LYS A 80 17.47 17.10 -12.54
N ALA A 81 18.01 17.20 -13.76
CA ALA A 81 19.33 17.73 -14.08
C ALA A 81 19.48 19.21 -13.59
N PRO A 82 20.72 19.69 -13.35
CA PRO A 82 20.97 20.98 -12.67
C PRO A 82 20.32 22.14 -13.41
N ARG A 83 19.72 23.07 -12.66
CA ARG A 83 19.40 24.40 -13.17
C ARG A 83 20.72 25.02 -13.63
N LYS A 84 20.86 25.25 -14.93
CA LYS A 84 21.92 26.11 -15.49
C LYS A 84 21.77 27.52 -14.98
#